data_AF-A0A9W6ZN09-F1
#
_entry.id   AF-A0A9W6ZN09-F1
#
_cell.length_a   1.000
_cell.length_b   1.000
_cell.length_c   1.000
_cell.angle_alpha   90.00
_cell.angle_beta   90.00
_cell.angle_gamma   90.00
#
_symmetry.space_group_name_H-M   'P 1'
#
loop_
_entity.id
_entity.type
_entity.pdbx_description
1 polymer ?
#
loop_
_entity_poly.entity_id
_entity_poly.type
_entity_poly.pdbx_seq_one_letter_code
_entity_poly.pdbx_strand_id
1 'polypeptide(L)'
;FLTDVSSIYSVIRPSTLPPIGTGFPAGVEYKWSSGTSVRRVSAVEYCNLVLSWSAATLNDETLFPNEDDEELCNSIWNSKAFAKVVGQVFKRVFRVYAIIYTSFFDTLKMVSLTKSLNR
;
A
#
# COMPACT_ATOMS: atom_id res chain seq x y z
N PHE A 1 9.47 -1.62 -4.85
CA PHE A 1 8.00 -1.68 -5.02
C PHE A 1 7.24 -0.74 -4.08
N LEU A 2 7.19 -0.95 -2.75
CA LEU A 2 6.45 -0.05 -1.84
C LEU A 2 6.98 1.39 -1.93
N THR A 3 8.29 1.59 -1.90
CA THR A 3 8.93 2.91 -2.01
C THR A 3 8.56 3.60 -3.31
N ASP A 4 8.54 2.88 -4.43
CA ASP A 4 8.21 3.44 -5.75
C ASP A 4 6.74 3.88 -5.80
N VAL A 5 5.82 3.01 -5.37
CA VAL A 5 4.38 3.30 -5.28
C VAL A 5 4.14 4.49 -4.36
N SER A 6 4.80 4.54 -3.20
CA SER A 6 4.69 5.64 -2.24
C SER A 6 5.20 6.96 -2.83
N SER A 7 6.35 6.93 -3.52
CA SER A 7 6.94 8.11 -4.16
C SER A 7 6.02 8.66 -5.24
N ILE A 8 5.52 7.81 -6.14
CA ILE A 8 4.57 8.21 -7.18
C ILE A 8 3.29 8.77 -6.55
N TYR A 9 2.74 8.07 -5.56
CA TYR A 9 1.52 8.50 -4.88
C TYR A 9 1.68 9.86 -4.19
N SER A 10 2.84 10.12 -3.57
CA SER A 10 3.12 11.38 -2.88
C SER A 10 3.02 12.61 -3.80
N VAL A 11 3.32 12.44 -5.09
CA VAL A 11 3.30 13.49 -6.11
C VAL A 11 1.89 13.73 -6.65
N ILE A 12 1.09 12.67 -6.81
CA ILE A 12 -0.23 12.74 -7.47
C ILE A 12 -1.41 12.80 -6.50
N ARG A 13 -1.18 12.56 -5.20
CA ARG A 13 -2.28 12.50 -4.23
C ARG A 13 -3.00 13.85 -4.15
N PRO A 14 -4.34 13.87 -4.11
CA PRO A 14 -5.10 15.09 -3.88
C PRO A 14 -4.83 15.67 -2.49
N SER A 15 -4.85 17.00 -2.38
CA SER A 15 -4.68 17.70 -1.09
C SER A 15 -5.86 17.53 -0.14
N THR A 16 -7.06 17.23 -0.67
CA THR A 16 -8.29 17.07 0.09
C THR A 16 -8.83 15.65 -0.03
N LEU A 17 -9.44 15.13 1.05
CA LEU A 17 -10.09 13.83 1.02
C LEU A 17 -11.45 13.92 0.30
N PRO A 18 -11.68 13.11 -0.75
CA PRO A 18 -12.99 13.04 -1.38
C PRO A 18 -13.98 12.23 -0.50
N PRO A 19 -15.30 12.28 -0.80
CA PRO A 19 -16.32 11.59 -0.01
C PRO A 19 -16.09 10.08 0.12
N ILE A 20 -16.63 9.48 1.19
CA ILE A 20 -16.55 8.03 1.44
C ILE A 20 -17.11 7.25 0.24
N GLY A 21 -16.40 6.19 -0.17
CA GLY A 21 -16.82 5.33 -1.28
C GLY A 21 -16.53 5.89 -2.67
N THR A 22 -15.84 7.04 -2.78
CA THR A 22 -15.50 7.66 -4.06
C THR A 22 -14.00 7.53 -4.41
N GLY A 23 -13.68 7.71 -5.70
CA GLY A 23 -12.31 7.71 -6.21
C GLY A 23 -11.70 6.33 -6.49
N PHE A 24 -12.50 5.26 -6.38
CA PHE A 24 -12.08 3.90 -6.72
C PHE A 24 -12.31 3.59 -8.22
N PRO A 25 -11.63 2.57 -8.76
CA PRO A 25 -11.94 2.05 -10.10
C PRO A 25 -13.42 1.70 -10.26
N ALA A 26 -13.96 1.85 -11.47
CA ALA A 26 -15.35 1.56 -11.77
C ALA A 26 -15.74 0.13 -11.37
N GLY A 27 -16.84 0.01 -10.62
CA GLY A 27 -17.36 -1.29 -10.16
C GLY A 27 -16.65 -1.90 -8.95
N VAL A 28 -15.68 -1.21 -8.35
CA VAL A 28 -14.92 -1.72 -7.19
C VAL A 28 -14.89 -0.68 -6.07
N GLU A 29 -15.11 -1.12 -4.82
CA GLU A 29 -14.89 -0.31 -3.62
C GLU A 29 -14.01 -1.11 -2.64
N TYR A 30 -12.82 -0.59 -2.32
CA TYR A 30 -11.99 -1.22 -1.30
C TYR A 30 -12.32 -0.68 0.08
N LYS A 31 -12.63 -1.58 1.01
CA LYS A 31 -12.85 -1.27 2.42
C LYS A 31 -11.56 -1.45 3.21
N TRP A 32 -11.35 -0.61 4.22
CA TRP A 32 -10.20 -0.70 5.11
C TRP A 32 -10.52 -1.52 6.36
N SER A 33 -9.54 -2.27 6.87
CA SER A 33 -9.64 -2.93 8.17
C SER A 33 -8.30 -2.96 8.91
N SER A 34 -8.34 -2.56 10.17
CA SER A 34 -7.24 -2.65 11.14
C SER A 34 -7.27 -3.96 11.96
N GLY A 35 -8.05 -4.96 11.53
CA GLY A 35 -8.12 -6.29 12.15
C GLY A 35 -9.37 -6.54 12.99
N THR A 36 -9.95 -5.51 13.60
CA THR A 36 -11.14 -5.64 14.46
C THR A 36 -12.41 -5.08 13.83
N SER A 37 -12.29 -4.06 12.98
CA SER A 37 -13.43 -3.44 12.29
C SER A 37 -13.13 -3.22 10.81
N VAL A 38 -14.17 -3.36 9.98
CA VAL A 38 -14.13 -3.02 8.56
C VAL A 38 -14.87 -1.70 8.38
N ARG A 39 -14.21 -0.70 7.80
CA ARG A 39 -14.80 0.62 7.55
C ARG A 39 -14.72 1.00 6.07
N ARG A 40 -15.76 1.70 5.60
CA ARG A 40 -15.76 2.36 4.29
C ARG A 40 -14.95 3.64 4.39
N VAL A 41 -14.19 3.93 3.35
CA VAL A 41 -13.30 5.10 3.23
C VAL A 41 -13.32 5.57 1.78
N SER A 42 -12.77 6.75 1.50
CA SER A 42 -12.50 7.13 0.10
C SER A 42 -11.27 6.42 -0.43
N ALA A 43 -11.05 6.41 -1.75
CA ALA A 43 -9.86 5.78 -2.33
C ALA A 43 -8.55 6.45 -1.90
N VAL A 44 -8.56 7.78 -1.76
CA VAL A 44 -7.41 8.54 -1.25
C VAL A 44 -7.11 8.15 0.18
N GLU A 45 -8.13 8.11 1.05
CA GLU A 45 -7.96 7.67 2.44
C GLU A 45 -7.50 6.21 2.52
N TYR A 46 -8.05 5.32 1.69
CA TYR A 46 -7.62 3.93 1.58
C TYR A 46 -6.12 3.82 1.23
N CYS A 47 -5.66 4.54 0.21
CA CYS A 47 -4.26 4.55 -0.18
C CYS A 47 -3.34 5.05 0.94
N ASN A 48 -3.71 6.14 1.61
CA ASN A 48 -2.97 6.66 2.77
C ASN A 48 -2.83 5.62 3.89
N LEU A 49 -3.95 4.97 4.25
CA LEU A 49 -3.98 3.96 5.30
C LEU A 49 -3.16 2.72 4.94
N VAL A 50 -3.24 2.26 3.68
CA VAL A 50 -2.45 1.12 3.19
C VAL A 50 -0.96 1.44 3.25
N LEU A 51 -0.53 2.58 2.69
CA LEU A 51 0.88 2.92 2.64
C LEU A 51 1.47 3.13 4.04
N SER A 52 0.73 3.79 4.93
CA SER A 52 1.13 3.97 6.32
C SER A 52 1.24 2.63 7.06
N TRP A 53 0.22 1.76 6.95
CA TRP A 53 0.24 0.44 7.59
C TRP A 53 1.36 -0.45 7.04
N SER A 54 1.58 -0.44 5.73
CA SER A 54 2.65 -1.22 5.10
C SER A 54 4.03 -0.73 5.54
N ALA A 55 4.26 0.59 5.60
CA ALA A 55 5.51 1.14 6.13
C ALA A 55 5.73 0.76 7.59
N ALA A 56 4.70 0.86 8.43
CA ALA A 56 4.77 0.44 9.84
C ALA A 56 5.08 -1.06 9.98
N THR A 57 4.50 -1.90 9.12
CA THR A 57 4.75 -3.35 9.12
C THR A 57 6.18 -3.70 8.73
N LEU A 58 6.78 -2.95 7.79
CA LEU A 58 8.17 -3.17 7.37
C LEU A 58 9.19 -2.61 8.38
N ASN A 59 8.78 -1.65 9.22
CA ASN A 59 9.60 -1.09 10.29
C ASN A 59 9.42 -1.83 11.63
N ASP A 60 8.64 -2.92 11.66
CA ASP A 60 8.40 -3.70 12.86
C ASP A 60 9.54 -4.70 13.07
N GLU A 61 10.40 -4.44 14.05
CA GLU A 61 11.57 -5.28 14.38
C GLU A 61 11.18 -6.71 14.80
N THR A 62 9.93 -6.96 15.17
CA THR A 62 9.44 -8.32 15.46
C THR A 62 9.19 -9.14 14.20
N LEU A 63 9.05 -8.47 13.05
CA LEU A 63 8.87 -9.07 11.73
C LEU A 63 10.13 -8.97 10.87
N PHE A 64 10.85 -7.84 10.99
CA PHE A 64 12.08 -7.51 10.29
C PHE A 64 13.15 -7.12 11.33
N PRO A 65 13.68 -8.10 12.08
CA PRO A 65 14.75 -7.85 13.04
C PRO A 65 16.03 -7.36 12.35
N ASN A 66 16.95 -6.81 13.14
CA ASN A 66 18.28 -6.46 12.65
C ASN A 66 19.02 -7.73 12.15
N GLU A 67 19.65 -7.63 10.98
CA GLU A 67 20.26 -8.75 10.24
C GLU A 67 21.49 -9.35 10.94
N ASP A 68 22.01 -8.69 11.99
CA ASP A 68 23.16 -9.16 12.76
C ASP A 68 22.91 -10.49 13.49
N ASP A 69 21.64 -10.87 13.71
CA ASP A 69 21.25 -12.17 14.30
C ASP A 69 20.58 -13.07 13.25
N GLU A 70 21.41 -13.83 12.53
CA GLU A 70 20.98 -14.70 11.44
C GLU A 70 20.02 -15.82 11.91
N GLU A 71 20.18 -16.34 13.13
CA GLU A 71 19.33 -17.41 13.66
C GLU A 71 17.92 -16.89 13.97
N LEU A 72 17.84 -15.72 14.62
CA LEU A 72 16.57 -15.04 14.88
C LEU A 72 15.84 -14.71 13.57
N CYS A 73 16.53 -14.10 12.61
CA CYS A 73 16.02 -13.80 11.28
C CYS A 73 15.42 -15.03 10.60
N ASN A 74 16.19 -16.13 10.56
CA ASN A 74 15.74 -17.37 9.93
C ASN A 74 14.54 -18.00 10.64
N SER A 75 14.44 -17.90 11.97
CA SER A 75 13.30 -18.40 12.73
C SER A 75 12.00 -17.65 12.38
N ILE A 76 12.09 -16.34 12.17
CA ILE A 76 10.94 -15.48 11.86
C ILE A 76 10.56 -15.61 10.38
N TRP A 77 11.52 -15.46 9.47
CA TRP A 77 11.27 -15.37 8.03
C TRP A 77 10.83 -16.68 7.37
N ASN A 78 11.22 -17.83 7.94
CA ASN A 78 10.73 -19.13 7.49
C ASN A 78 9.36 -19.50 8.07
N SER A 79 8.79 -18.67 8.93
CA SER A 79 7.48 -18.92 9.53
C SER A 79 6.33 -18.68 8.55
N LYS A 80 5.27 -19.48 8.65
CA LYS A 80 4.02 -19.27 7.89
C LYS A 80 3.36 -17.92 8.24
N ALA A 81 3.57 -17.44 9.47
CA ALA A 81 3.04 -16.16 9.93
C ALA A 81 3.68 -15.00 9.15
N PHE A 82 5.01 -15.02 9.01
CA PHE A 82 5.74 -14.03 8.23
C PHE A 82 5.31 -14.02 6.76
N ALA A 83 5.27 -15.19 6.11
CA ALA A 83 4.79 -15.30 4.73
C ALA A 83 3.37 -14.74 4.54
N LYS A 84 2.48 -14.96 5.52
CA LYS A 84 1.12 -14.40 5.51
C LYS A 84 1.12 -12.87 5.63
N VAL A 85 1.97 -12.29 6.48
CA VAL A 85 2.08 -10.84 6.65
C VAL A 85 2.64 -10.19 5.38
N VAL A 86 3.75 -10.71 4.86
CA VAL A 86 4.36 -10.23 3.60
C VAL A 86 3.36 -10.31 2.45
N GLY A 87 2.66 -11.44 2.31
CA GLY A 87 1.61 -11.59 1.30
C GLY A 87 0.46 -10.59 1.44
N GLN A 88 0.12 -10.17 2.66
CA GLN A 88 -0.87 -9.11 2.89
C GLN A 88 -0.34 -7.72 2.49
N VAL A 89 0.92 -7.42 2.80
CA VAL A 89 1.58 -6.18 2.35
C VAL A 89 1.53 -6.08 0.83
N PHE A 90 2.00 -7.11 0.11
CA PHE A 90 1.96 -7.13 -1.35
C PHE A 90 0.55 -6.94 -1.91
N LYS A 91 -0.44 -7.69 -1.41
CA LYS A 91 -1.84 -7.56 -1.87
C LYS A 91 -2.40 -6.16 -1.67
N ARG A 92 -2.09 -5.52 -0.53
CA ARG A 92 -2.59 -4.18 -0.21
C ARG A 92 -1.93 -3.12 -1.07
N VAL A 93 -0.60 -3.15 -1.20
CA VAL A 93 0.15 -2.20 -2.06
C VAL A 93 -0.23 -2.35 -3.53
N PHE A 94 -0.48 -3.57 -4.00
CA PHE A 94 -0.97 -3.81 -5.36
C PHE A 94 -2.32 -3.13 -5.64
N ARG A 95 -3.23 -3.10 -4.66
CA ARG A 95 -4.50 -2.36 -4.80
C ARG A 95 -4.26 -0.85 -4.91
N VAL A 96 -3.30 -0.30 -4.17
CA VAL A 96 -2.90 1.11 -4.32
C VAL A 96 -2.38 1.39 -5.72
N TYR A 97 -1.51 0.52 -6.23
CA TYR A 97 -1.05 0.61 -7.62
C TYR A 97 -2.22 0.58 -8.63
N ALA A 98 -3.18 -0.32 -8.46
CA ALA A 98 -4.37 -0.38 -9.33
C ALA A 98 -5.24 0.88 -9.25
N ILE A 99 -5.43 1.46 -8.06
CA ILE A 99 -6.15 2.73 -7.87
C ILE A 99 -5.39 3.86 -8.57
N ILE A 100 -4.07 3.95 -8.41
CA ILE A 100 -3.21 4.93 -9.08
C ILE A 100 -3.35 4.83 -10.61
N TYR A 101 -3.24 3.61 -11.14
CA TYR A 101 -3.31 3.38 -12.58
C TYR A 101 -4.67 3.70 -13.20
N THR A 102 -5.77 3.49 -12.47
CA THR A 102 -7.13 3.65 -13.00
C THR A 102 -7.73 5.02 -12.71
N SER A 103 -7.54 5.52 -11.49
CA SER A 103 -8.24 6.69 -10.96
C SER A 103 -7.39 7.97 -11.04
N PHE A 104 -6.07 7.84 -11.22
CA PHE A 104 -5.13 8.95 -11.31
C PHE A 104 -4.34 8.95 -12.62
N PHE A 105 -4.76 8.19 -13.63
CA PHE A 105 -4.02 8.02 -14.88
C PHE A 105 -3.75 9.33 -15.63
N ASP A 106 -4.74 10.21 -15.69
CA ASP A 106 -4.58 11.50 -16.37
C ASP A 106 -3.63 12.42 -15.61
N THR A 107 -3.67 12.38 -14.27
CA THR A 107 -2.69 13.10 -13.43
C THR A 107 -1.27 12.55 -13.64
N LEU A 108 -1.12 11.23 -13.72
CA LEU A 108 0.17 10.59 -14.01
C LEU A 108 0.75 10.98 -15.37
N LYS A 109 -0.12 11.09 -16.40
CA LYS A 109 0.29 11.59 -17.72
C LYS A 109 0.79 13.03 -17.65
N MET A 110 0.09 13.90 -16.93
CA MET A 110 0.48 15.30 -16.80
C MET A 110 1.86 15.45 -16.14
N VAL A 111 2.17 14.63 -15.14
CA VAL A 111 3.46 14.70 -14.43
C VAL A 111 4.56 13.85 -15.11
N SER A 112 4.29 13.24 -16.27
CA SER A 112 5.24 12.40 -17.01
C SER A 112 5.81 11.20 -16.23
N LEU A 113 5.12 10.76 -15.16
CA LEU A 113 5.55 9.65 -14.30
C LEU A 113 5.08 8.27 -14.79
N THR A 114 4.38 8.20 -15.91
CA THR A 114 3.88 6.94 -16.51
C THR A 114 4.98 5.92 -16.77
N LYS A 115 6.20 6.34 -17.10
CA LYS A 115 7.34 5.42 -17.31
C LYS A 115 7.84 4.77 -16.02
N SER A 116 7.68 5.42 -14.86
CA SER A 116 8.13 4.89 -13.57
C SER A 116 7.19 3.82 -13.01
N LEU A 117 5.93 3.77 -13.45
CA LEU A 117 4.95 2.75 -13.05
C LEU A 117 5.09 1.45 -13.84
N ASN A 118 5.54 1.53 -15.09
CA ASN A 118 5.62 0.39 -16.01
C ASN A 118 6.95 -0.39 -15.91
N ARG A 119 7.76 -0.11 -14.89
CA ARG A 119 9.07 -0.74 -14.66
C ARG A 119 8.97 -1.76 -13.54
#